data_AF-A0A950KE65-F1
#
_entry.id   AF-A0A950KE65-F1
#
_cell.length_a   1.000
_cell.length_b   1.000
_cell.length_c   1.000
_cell.angle_alpha   90.00
_cell.angle_beta   90.00
_cell.angle_gamma   90.00
#
_symmetry.space_group_name_H-M   'P 1'
#
loop_
_entity.id
_entity.type
_entity.pdbx_description
1 polymer ?
#
loop_
_entity_poly.entity_id
_entity_poly.type
_entity_poly.pdbx_seq_one_letter_code
_entity_poly.pdbx_strand_id
1 'polypeptide(L)'
;MNALRKFFKQHDVMSVNWNYALYMAENAEAWMQMQHLDEIFQTVLAGERLTDMDTKHFRATGQFRTDVPLERHISIAQQKLASIDRNLKAGGVRLHKTYRDAFYVAGLAMAEIQLEHPPPRKSRQKMKRFLEFLDQELNAFTPLLMHAAWLLFSNPPGKIRFFGGLQGTKNPLALVRNFSWDLQHWFWVQTAVSVPIRDGVFEIPLLMTFDKRFAEIVPALQARSFAICGRGNPQPIYPLDARDLVSLFTKDPNVQEVLFDPARVLARAERRTAANAELDGLIAAYETRLLERLRTAAASNHV
;
A
#
# COMPACT_ATOMS: atom_id res chain seq x y z
N MET A 1 -3.13 -22.50 -11.68
CA MET A 1 -3.84 -23.72 -11.23
C MET A 1 -2.99 -24.68 -10.42
N ASN A 2 -1.84 -25.17 -10.90
CA ASN A 2 -0.99 -26.11 -10.12
C ASN A 2 -0.49 -25.56 -8.78
N ALA A 3 -0.10 -24.28 -8.71
CA ALA A 3 0.30 -23.63 -7.46
C ALA A 3 -0.85 -23.58 -6.44
N LEU A 4 -2.07 -23.22 -6.90
CA LEU A 4 -3.27 -23.20 -6.08
C LEU A 4 -3.60 -24.60 -5.55
N ARG A 5 -3.60 -25.62 -6.43
CA ARG A 5 -3.84 -27.02 -6.03
C ARG A 5 -2.80 -27.51 -5.01
N LYS A 6 -1.54 -27.11 -5.16
CA LYS A 6 -0.46 -27.42 -4.20
C LYS A 6 -0.72 -26.77 -2.85
N PHE A 7 -1.10 -25.49 -2.82
CA PHE A 7 -1.45 -24.77 -1.59
C PHE A 7 -2.58 -25.45 -0.81
N PHE A 8 -3.71 -25.78 -1.47
CA PHE A 8 -4.84 -26.45 -0.81
C PHE A 8 -4.48 -27.83 -0.25
N LYS A 9 -3.59 -28.57 -0.92
CA LYS A 9 -3.10 -29.87 -0.44
C LYS A 9 -2.14 -29.74 0.74
N GLN A 10 -1.27 -28.72 0.73
CA GLN A 10 -0.23 -28.55 1.75
C GLN A 10 -0.75 -27.97 3.07
N HIS A 11 -1.82 -27.17 3.04
CA HIS A 11 -2.28 -26.41 4.21
C HIS A 11 -3.65 -26.87 4.73
N ASP A 12 -4.16 -28.00 4.25
CA ASP A 12 -5.49 -28.54 4.58
C ASP A 12 -6.61 -27.48 4.60
N VAL A 13 -6.59 -26.57 3.63
CA VAL A 13 -7.54 -25.45 3.54
C VAL A 13 -8.94 -25.97 3.23
N MET A 14 -9.84 -25.89 4.20
CA MET A 14 -11.22 -26.37 4.09
C MET A 14 -12.16 -25.34 3.46
N SER A 15 -11.84 -24.04 3.57
CA SER A 15 -12.56 -22.93 2.94
C SER A 15 -11.59 -21.78 2.59
N VAL A 16 -11.98 -20.95 1.62
CA VAL A 16 -11.25 -19.72 1.28
C VAL A 16 -12.11 -18.54 1.71
N ASN A 17 -11.56 -17.67 2.56
CA ASN A 17 -12.14 -16.35 2.77
C ASN A 17 -11.52 -15.41 1.73
N TRP A 18 -12.36 -14.86 0.85
CA TRP A 18 -11.94 -13.86 -0.13
C TRP A 18 -12.35 -12.46 0.32
N ASN A 19 -11.43 -11.49 0.16
CA ASN A 19 -11.69 -10.09 0.47
C ASN A 19 -11.48 -9.24 -0.79
N TYR A 20 -12.57 -8.64 -1.29
CA TYR A 20 -12.56 -7.73 -2.44
C TYR A 20 -12.44 -6.25 -2.04
N ALA A 21 -12.26 -5.91 -0.76
CA ALA A 21 -12.26 -4.52 -0.29
C ALA A 21 -11.22 -3.66 -1.00
N LEU A 22 -10.06 -4.23 -1.33
CA LEU A 22 -8.97 -3.56 -2.02
C LEU A 22 -9.32 -3.26 -3.48
N TYR A 23 -9.88 -4.25 -4.17
CA TYR A 23 -10.40 -4.08 -5.53
C TYR A 23 -11.51 -3.02 -5.57
N MET A 24 -12.42 -3.03 -4.57
CA MET A 24 -13.46 -2.02 -4.46
C MET A 24 -12.91 -0.64 -4.14
N ALA A 25 -11.84 -0.55 -3.36
CA ALA A 25 -11.19 0.72 -3.08
C ALA A 25 -10.48 1.31 -4.31
N GLU A 26 -9.88 0.45 -5.15
CA GLU A 26 -9.31 0.84 -6.44
C GLU A 26 -10.38 1.38 -7.39
N ASN A 27 -11.53 0.70 -7.42
CA ASN A 27 -12.65 1.01 -8.31
C ASN A 27 -13.70 1.92 -7.69
N ALA A 28 -13.42 2.54 -6.53
CA ALA A 28 -14.41 3.30 -5.78
C ALA A 28 -14.96 4.49 -6.59
N GLU A 29 -14.09 5.23 -7.27
CA GLU A 29 -14.49 6.36 -8.11
C GLU A 29 -15.28 5.89 -9.35
N ALA A 30 -14.82 4.84 -10.03
CA ALA A 30 -15.52 4.25 -11.18
C ALA A 30 -16.92 3.76 -10.81
N TRP A 31 -17.06 3.08 -9.66
CA TRP A 31 -18.36 2.65 -9.12
C TRP A 31 -19.31 3.83 -8.92
N MET A 32 -18.83 4.92 -8.29
CA MET A 32 -19.64 6.12 -8.07
C MET A 32 -20.05 6.83 -9.37
N GLN A 33 -19.24 6.69 -10.42
CA GLN A 33 -19.50 7.22 -11.76
C GLN A 33 -20.30 6.25 -12.63
N MET A 34 -20.78 5.13 -12.08
CA MET A 34 -21.50 4.09 -12.82
C MET A 34 -20.71 3.49 -13.99
N GLN A 35 -19.38 3.41 -13.84
CA GLN A 35 -18.47 2.82 -14.82
C GLN A 35 -18.10 1.40 -14.39
N HIS A 36 -17.83 0.52 -15.37
CA HIS A 36 -17.36 -0.86 -15.15
C HIS A 36 -18.26 -1.72 -14.23
N LEU A 37 -19.56 -1.38 -14.09
CA LEU A 37 -20.47 -2.02 -13.13
C LEU A 37 -20.55 -3.54 -13.32
N ASP A 38 -20.64 -3.99 -14.57
CA ASP A 38 -20.70 -5.42 -14.88
C ASP A 38 -19.41 -6.13 -14.49
N GLU A 39 -18.24 -5.55 -14.79
CA GLU A 39 -16.94 -6.11 -14.45
C GLU A 39 -16.75 -6.20 -12.92
N ILE A 40 -17.13 -5.13 -12.20
CA ILE A 40 -17.09 -5.09 -10.74
C ILE A 40 -18.02 -6.15 -10.15
N PHE A 41 -19.24 -6.26 -10.67
CA PHE A 41 -20.20 -7.26 -10.24
C PHE A 41 -19.68 -8.68 -10.49
N GLN A 42 -19.15 -8.96 -11.68
CA GLN A 42 -18.60 -10.28 -12.02
C GLN A 42 -17.40 -10.63 -11.12
N THR A 43 -16.57 -9.65 -10.76
CA THR A 43 -15.43 -9.85 -9.86
C THR A 43 -15.89 -10.22 -8.45
N VAL A 44 -16.86 -9.48 -7.89
CA VAL A 44 -17.44 -9.81 -6.57
C VAL A 44 -18.12 -11.18 -6.62
N LEU A 45 -18.92 -11.46 -7.65
CA LEU A 45 -19.59 -12.75 -7.85
C LEU A 45 -18.59 -13.91 -7.93
N ALA A 46 -17.48 -13.74 -8.65
CA ALA A 46 -16.42 -14.74 -8.74
C ALA A 46 -15.79 -15.02 -7.37
N GLY A 47 -15.58 -13.98 -6.55
CA GLY A 47 -15.14 -14.12 -5.16
C GLY A 47 -16.11 -14.91 -4.28
N GLU A 48 -17.41 -14.66 -4.41
CA GLU A 48 -18.43 -15.42 -3.67
C GLU A 48 -18.45 -16.90 -4.09
N ARG A 49 -18.33 -17.17 -5.38
CA ARG A 49 -18.25 -18.55 -5.89
C ARG A 49 -17.01 -19.26 -5.34
N LEU A 50 -15.88 -18.56 -5.24
CA LEU A 50 -14.63 -19.12 -4.70
C LEU A 50 -14.75 -19.49 -3.22
N THR A 51 -15.54 -18.73 -2.45
CA THR A 51 -15.81 -19.01 -1.03
C THR A 51 -16.52 -20.35 -0.83
N ASP A 52 -17.51 -20.68 -1.67
CA ASP A 52 -18.25 -21.94 -1.61
C ASP A 52 -17.70 -23.03 -2.56
N MET A 53 -16.43 -22.91 -2.97
CA MET A 53 -15.81 -23.93 -3.81
C MET A 53 -15.76 -25.29 -3.10
N ASP A 54 -16.11 -26.35 -3.82
CA ASP A 54 -15.90 -27.73 -3.37
C ASP A 54 -14.40 -28.04 -3.34
N THR A 55 -13.79 -27.78 -2.18
CA THR A 55 -12.35 -27.94 -1.95
C THR A 55 -11.90 -29.39 -2.10
N LYS A 56 -12.77 -30.37 -1.77
CA LYS A 56 -12.46 -31.80 -1.94
C LYS A 56 -12.38 -32.17 -3.41
N HIS A 57 -13.38 -31.77 -4.18
CA HIS A 57 -13.39 -31.98 -5.62
C HIS A 57 -12.21 -31.27 -6.29
N PHE A 58 -11.96 -30.01 -5.96
CA PHE A 58 -10.83 -29.24 -6.50
C PHE A 58 -9.47 -29.89 -6.21
N ARG A 59 -9.26 -30.43 -5.00
CA ARG A 59 -8.01 -31.16 -4.67
C ARG A 59 -7.85 -32.41 -5.53
N ALA A 60 -8.93 -33.16 -5.74
CA ALA A 60 -8.95 -34.41 -6.50
C ALA A 60 -8.74 -34.17 -8.00
N THR A 61 -9.49 -33.25 -8.61
CA THR A 61 -9.56 -33.10 -10.08
C THR A 61 -8.81 -31.88 -10.60
N GLY A 62 -8.60 -30.85 -9.77
CA GLY A 62 -8.11 -29.54 -10.20
C GLY A 62 -9.17 -28.67 -10.89
N GLN A 63 -10.43 -29.12 -10.92
CA GLN A 63 -11.54 -28.43 -11.55
C GLN A 63 -12.36 -27.67 -10.50
N PHE A 64 -12.79 -26.46 -10.87
CA PHE A 64 -13.63 -25.63 -10.02
C PHE A 64 -15.08 -26.11 -10.07
N ARG A 65 -15.68 -26.34 -8.91
CA ARG A 65 -17.11 -26.65 -8.76
C ARG A 65 -17.63 -25.98 -7.50
N THR A 66 -18.89 -25.58 -7.53
CA THR A 66 -19.69 -25.23 -6.36
C THR A 66 -20.96 -26.09 -6.40
N ASP A 67 -21.41 -26.55 -5.23
CA ASP A 67 -22.69 -27.24 -5.07
C ASP A 67 -23.81 -26.24 -4.72
N VAL A 68 -23.48 -24.95 -4.62
CA VAL A 68 -24.39 -23.85 -4.34
C VAL A 68 -24.96 -23.27 -5.64
N PRO A 69 -26.29 -23.06 -5.75
CA PRO A 69 -26.91 -22.45 -6.92
C PRO A 69 -26.36 -21.04 -7.22
N LEU A 70 -26.26 -20.69 -8.50
CA LEU A 70 -25.74 -19.40 -8.95
C LEU A 70 -26.57 -18.23 -8.40
N GLU A 71 -27.88 -18.40 -8.28
CA GLU A 71 -28.84 -17.41 -7.81
C GLU A 71 -28.52 -16.97 -6.37
N ARG A 72 -28.05 -17.89 -5.53
CA ARG A 72 -27.62 -17.58 -4.17
C ARG A 72 -26.36 -16.71 -4.18
N HIS A 73 -25.38 -17.02 -5.02
CA HIS A 73 -24.18 -16.21 -5.15
C HIS A 73 -24.49 -14.81 -5.70
N ILE A 74 -25.39 -14.70 -6.68
CA ILE A 74 -25.87 -13.41 -7.20
C ILE A 74 -26.48 -12.58 -6.07
N SER A 75 -27.38 -13.17 -5.27
CA SER A 75 -28.03 -12.47 -4.16
C SER A 75 -27.01 -11.95 -3.14
N ILE A 76 -26.03 -12.78 -2.76
CA ILE A 76 -24.97 -12.40 -1.80
C ILE A 76 -24.10 -11.28 -2.39
N ALA A 77 -23.68 -11.38 -3.66
CA ALA A 77 -22.89 -10.35 -4.33
C ALA A 77 -23.64 -9.00 -4.39
N GLN A 78 -24.94 -9.01 -4.71
CA GLN A 78 -25.78 -7.83 -4.71
C GLN A 78 -25.88 -7.19 -3.31
N GLN A 79 -26.09 -7.99 -2.26
CA GLN A 79 -26.14 -7.50 -0.88
C GLN A 79 -24.82 -6.84 -0.46
N LYS A 80 -23.70 -7.47 -0.81
CA LYS A 80 -22.35 -6.97 -0.54
C LYS A 80 -22.08 -5.65 -1.26
N LEU A 81 -22.38 -5.57 -2.56
CA LEU A 81 -22.26 -4.33 -3.33
C LEU A 81 -23.16 -3.22 -2.79
N ALA A 82 -24.39 -3.54 -2.37
CA ALA A 82 -25.28 -2.56 -1.73
C ALA A 82 -24.70 -2.02 -0.42
N SER A 83 -24.01 -2.87 0.37
CA SER A 83 -23.31 -2.42 1.57
C SER A 83 -22.09 -1.54 1.25
N ILE A 84 -21.31 -1.91 0.24
CA ILE A 84 -20.17 -1.10 -0.22
C ILE A 84 -20.66 0.25 -0.73
N ASP A 85 -21.69 0.28 -1.56
CA ASP A 85 -22.29 1.50 -2.09
C ASP A 85 -22.70 2.47 -0.98
N ARG A 86 -23.35 1.97 0.08
CA ARG A 86 -23.68 2.77 1.26
C ARG A 86 -22.42 3.36 1.93
N ASN A 87 -21.38 2.54 2.12
CA ASN A 87 -20.12 3.00 2.73
C ASN A 87 -19.39 4.03 1.87
N LEU A 88 -19.36 3.82 0.54
CA LEU A 88 -18.75 4.74 -0.41
C LEU A 88 -19.48 6.09 -0.40
N LYS A 89 -20.82 6.08 -0.45
CA LYS A 89 -21.67 7.28 -0.34
C LYS A 89 -21.55 7.98 1.01
N ALA A 90 -21.28 7.24 2.09
CA ALA A 90 -21.04 7.80 3.43
C ALA A 90 -19.65 8.45 3.60
N GLY A 91 -18.86 8.58 2.52
CA GLY A 91 -17.55 9.23 2.54
C GLY A 91 -16.37 8.29 2.36
N GLY A 92 -16.61 6.98 2.18
CA GLY A 92 -15.57 5.99 1.89
C GLY A 92 -14.73 6.36 0.68
N VAL A 93 -15.35 6.91 -0.38
CA VAL A 93 -14.64 7.34 -1.61
C VAL A 93 -13.59 8.39 -1.30
N ARG A 94 -13.97 9.41 -0.52
CA ARG A 94 -13.05 10.48 -0.11
C ARG A 94 -11.90 9.91 0.72
N LEU A 95 -12.18 9.00 1.65
CA LEU A 95 -11.17 8.36 2.47
C LEU A 95 -10.16 7.56 1.62
N HIS A 96 -10.65 6.74 0.68
CA HIS A 96 -9.81 5.97 -0.22
C HIS A 96 -8.95 6.86 -1.11
N LYS A 97 -9.54 7.94 -1.67
CA LYS A 97 -8.80 8.96 -2.43
C LYS A 97 -7.70 9.60 -1.58
N THR A 98 -8.00 10.07 -0.38
CA THR A 98 -7.00 10.71 0.50
C THR A 98 -5.81 9.79 0.78
N TYR A 99 -6.05 8.51 1.11
CA TYR A 99 -4.95 7.56 1.30
C TYR A 99 -4.17 7.30 0.01
N ARG A 100 -4.86 7.11 -1.12
CA ARG A 100 -4.22 6.87 -2.41
C ARG A 100 -3.30 8.02 -2.79
N ASP A 101 -3.81 9.23 -2.66
CA ASP A 101 -3.12 10.46 -3.03
C ASP A 101 -1.93 10.73 -2.10
N ALA A 102 -2.10 10.49 -0.79
CA ALA A 102 -1.02 10.61 0.21
C ALA A 102 0.13 9.61 -0.05
N PHE A 103 -0.19 8.36 -0.38
CA PHE A 103 0.82 7.37 -0.75
C PHE A 103 1.48 7.73 -2.09
N TYR A 104 0.70 8.20 -3.06
CA TYR A 104 1.21 8.59 -4.37
C TYR A 104 2.21 9.74 -4.28
N VAL A 105 1.86 10.81 -3.56
CA VAL A 105 2.76 11.95 -3.39
C VAL A 105 4.01 11.59 -2.58
N ALA A 106 3.89 10.71 -1.58
CA ALA A 106 5.05 10.17 -0.89
C ALA A 106 5.95 9.35 -1.83
N GLY A 107 5.36 8.57 -2.74
CA GLY A 107 6.11 7.85 -3.76
C GLY A 107 6.82 8.77 -4.76
N LEU A 108 6.16 9.86 -5.17
CA LEU A 108 6.79 10.88 -6.01
C LEU A 108 7.98 11.55 -5.31
N ALA A 109 7.82 11.93 -4.03
CA ALA A 109 8.90 12.51 -3.24
C ALA A 109 10.08 11.56 -3.07
N MET A 110 9.82 10.28 -2.80
CA MET A 110 10.85 9.23 -2.75
C MET A 110 11.62 9.13 -4.08
N ALA A 111 10.90 9.09 -5.20
CA ALA A 111 11.50 9.02 -6.53
C ALA A 111 12.34 10.27 -6.84
N GLU A 112 11.82 11.46 -6.54
CA GLU A 112 12.51 12.73 -6.74
C GLU A 112 13.84 12.77 -5.97
N ILE A 113 13.80 12.49 -4.66
CA ILE A 113 14.96 12.48 -3.77
C ILE A 113 16.01 11.45 -4.23
N GLN A 114 15.55 10.27 -4.67
CA GLN A 114 16.45 9.22 -5.15
C GLN A 114 17.16 9.64 -6.46
N LEU A 115 16.46 10.32 -7.37
CA LEU A 115 17.05 10.82 -8.62
C LEU A 115 18.04 11.97 -8.38
N GLU A 116 17.76 12.85 -7.40
CA GLU A 116 18.67 13.94 -7.06
C GLU A 116 19.97 13.46 -6.39
N HIS A 117 19.88 12.37 -5.61
CA HIS A 117 21.02 11.80 -4.89
C HIS A 117 21.14 10.27 -5.10
N PRO A 118 21.47 9.81 -6.32
CA PRO A 118 21.47 8.38 -6.65
C PRO A 118 22.35 7.49 -5.76
N PRO A 119 23.56 7.89 -5.33
CA PRO A 119 24.44 7.00 -4.59
C PRO A 119 23.85 6.53 -3.24
N PRO A 120 23.94 5.23 -2.90
CA PRO A 120 23.50 4.70 -1.60
C PRO A 120 24.18 5.36 -0.39
N ARG A 121 25.41 5.86 -0.56
CA ARG A 121 26.19 6.54 0.49
C ARG A 121 25.48 7.79 1.06
N LYS A 122 24.51 8.35 0.33
CA LYS A 122 23.70 9.50 0.77
C LYS A 122 22.36 9.09 1.41
N SER A 123 22.18 7.81 1.77
CA SER A 123 20.91 7.29 2.32
C SER A 123 20.40 8.08 3.52
N ARG A 124 21.28 8.43 4.48
CA ARG A 124 20.92 9.24 5.66
C ARG A 124 20.40 10.63 5.27
N GLN A 125 21.08 11.30 4.35
CA GLN A 125 20.69 12.63 3.87
C GLN A 125 19.33 12.57 3.14
N LYS A 126 19.16 11.58 2.26
CA LYS A 126 17.88 11.33 1.57
C LYS A 126 16.74 11.07 2.56
N MET A 127 17.01 10.27 3.59
CA MET A 127 16.04 9.98 4.64
C MET A 127 15.64 11.23 5.41
N LYS A 128 16.59 12.08 5.81
CA LYS A 128 16.27 13.37 6.48
C LYS A 128 15.35 14.24 5.64
N ARG A 129 15.68 14.40 4.35
CA ARG A 129 14.85 15.18 3.42
C ARG A 129 13.45 14.58 3.23
N PHE A 130 13.35 13.25 3.21
CA PHE A 130 12.05 12.60 3.16
C PHE A 130 11.24 12.81 4.45
N LEU A 131 11.88 12.79 5.62
CA LEU A 131 11.21 13.11 6.89
C LEU A 131 10.72 14.57 6.94
N GLU A 132 11.51 15.51 6.43
CA GLU A 132 11.11 16.92 6.29
C GLU A 132 9.87 17.05 5.41
N PHE A 133 9.84 16.36 4.26
CA PHE A 133 8.65 16.29 3.40
C PHE A 133 7.43 15.72 4.14
N LEU A 134 7.59 14.59 4.84
CA LEU A 134 6.50 13.96 5.60
C LEU A 134 5.95 14.88 6.71
N ASP A 135 6.83 15.68 7.32
CA ASP A 135 6.47 16.60 8.40
C ASP A 135 5.82 17.90 7.92
N GLN A 136 6.39 18.53 6.90
CA GLN A 136 6.05 19.90 6.50
C GLN A 136 5.03 19.96 5.35
N GLU A 137 5.11 19.02 4.39
CA GLU A 137 4.25 19.01 3.21
C GLU A 137 3.11 18.00 3.39
N LEU A 138 3.42 16.73 3.67
CA LEU A 138 2.38 15.70 3.79
C LEU A 138 1.65 15.73 5.15
N ASN A 139 2.29 16.27 6.18
CA ASN A 139 1.78 16.31 7.55
C ASN A 139 1.36 14.93 8.11
N ALA A 140 2.01 13.86 7.66
CA ALA A 140 1.69 12.49 8.04
C ALA A 140 2.94 11.61 8.09
N PHE A 141 2.99 10.76 9.10
CA PHE A 141 4.03 9.76 9.25
C PHE A 141 3.43 8.36 9.21
N THR A 142 4.09 7.48 8.48
CA THR A 142 3.76 6.06 8.46
C THR A 142 5.07 5.29 8.56
N PRO A 143 5.24 4.40 9.56
CA PRO A 143 6.42 3.55 9.65
C PRO A 143 6.71 2.76 8.36
N LEU A 144 5.65 2.36 7.64
CA LEU A 144 5.77 1.72 6.33
C LEU A 144 6.50 2.60 5.31
N LEU A 145 6.07 3.85 5.14
CA LEU A 145 6.67 4.78 4.18
C LEU A 145 8.13 5.06 4.54
N MET A 146 8.44 5.21 5.83
CA MET A 146 9.81 5.42 6.28
C MET A 146 10.71 4.22 5.98
N HIS A 147 10.21 3.01 6.21
CA HIS A 147 10.93 1.77 5.91
C HIS A 147 11.11 1.56 4.40
N ALA A 148 10.06 1.82 3.61
CA ALA A 148 10.12 1.77 2.14
C ALA A 148 11.13 2.77 1.57
N ALA A 149 11.11 4.02 2.05
CA ALA A 149 12.07 5.05 1.64
C ALA A 149 13.51 4.64 2.01
N TRP A 150 13.73 4.10 3.21
CA TRP A 150 15.04 3.63 3.60
C TRP A 150 15.55 2.50 2.70
N LEU A 151 14.70 1.52 2.39
CA LEU A 151 15.05 0.44 1.48
C LEU A 151 15.42 0.97 0.09
N LEU A 152 14.67 1.94 -0.43
CA LEU A 152 15.03 2.62 -1.68
C LEU A 152 16.39 3.30 -1.61
N PHE A 153 16.61 4.10 -0.55
CA PHE A 153 17.75 4.99 -0.47
C PHE A 153 19.07 4.28 -0.15
N SER A 154 19.01 3.17 0.57
CA SER A 154 20.17 2.43 1.08
C SER A 154 20.61 1.26 0.19
N ASN A 155 19.72 0.73 -0.66
CA ASN A 155 20.08 -0.37 -1.54
C ASN A 155 20.73 0.13 -2.85
N PRO A 156 21.72 -0.61 -3.39
CA PRO A 156 22.17 -0.41 -4.76
C PRO A 156 21.01 -0.53 -5.76
N PRO A 157 21.05 0.22 -6.87
CA PRO A 157 20.09 0.05 -7.96
C PRO A 157 19.95 -1.41 -8.38
N GLY A 158 18.72 -1.88 -8.57
CA GLY A 158 18.43 -3.24 -9.06
C GLY A 158 18.39 -4.35 -8.00
N LYS A 159 18.86 -4.12 -6.76
CA LYS A 159 18.67 -5.09 -5.66
C LYS A 159 17.21 -5.20 -5.23
N ILE A 160 16.52 -4.06 -5.22
CA ILE A 160 15.08 -3.98 -5.03
C ILE A 160 14.51 -3.43 -6.33
N ARG A 161 13.92 -4.30 -7.16
CA ARG A 161 13.40 -3.94 -8.49
C ARG A 161 12.21 -3.00 -8.42
N PHE A 162 11.64 -2.86 -7.24
CA PHE A 162 10.49 -2.04 -6.93
C PHE A 162 10.57 -0.59 -7.41
N PHE A 163 11.76 0.02 -7.30
CA PHE A 163 12.05 1.35 -7.84
C PHE A 163 12.94 1.31 -9.08
N GLY A 164 13.24 0.12 -9.57
CA GLY A 164 14.01 -0.09 -10.78
C GLY A 164 13.25 0.42 -11.99
N GLY A 165 13.94 1.09 -12.91
CA GLY A 165 13.38 1.51 -14.19
C GLY A 165 12.67 2.87 -14.20
N LEU A 166 12.78 3.69 -13.14
CA LEU A 166 12.39 5.11 -13.21
C LEU A 166 13.16 5.85 -14.31
N GLN A 167 14.46 5.53 -14.46
CA GLN A 167 15.27 5.96 -15.59
C GLN A 167 15.04 4.98 -16.74
N GLY A 168 14.44 5.45 -17.84
CA GLY A 168 14.23 4.65 -19.07
C GLY A 168 12.80 4.13 -19.30
N THR A 169 11.89 4.29 -18.35
CA THR A 169 10.46 4.05 -18.60
C THR A 169 9.85 5.16 -19.46
N LYS A 170 8.95 4.79 -20.38
CA LYS A 170 8.15 5.76 -21.15
C LYS A 170 7.11 6.48 -20.30
N ASN A 171 6.75 5.92 -19.14
CA ASN A 171 5.74 6.49 -18.25
C ASN A 171 6.18 6.37 -16.78
N PRO A 172 7.01 7.31 -16.29
CA PRO A 172 7.51 7.30 -14.92
C PRO A 172 6.41 7.54 -13.88
N LEU A 173 5.41 8.38 -14.21
CA LEU A 173 4.30 8.66 -13.31
C LEU A 173 3.44 7.42 -13.06
N ALA A 174 3.10 6.66 -14.12
CA ALA A 174 2.39 5.40 -13.96
C ALA A 174 3.18 4.37 -13.14
N LEU A 175 4.51 4.32 -13.30
CA LEU A 175 5.36 3.46 -12.50
C LEU A 175 5.27 3.82 -11.01
N VAL A 176 5.40 5.12 -10.67
CA VAL A 176 5.28 5.59 -9.28
C VAL A 176 3.87 5.36 -8.74
N ARG A 177 2.83 5.55 -9.54
CA ARG A 177 1.43 5.33 -9.15
C ARG A 177 1.19 3.88 -8.76
N ASN A 178 1.61 2.94 -9.61
CA ASN A 178 1.44 1.50 -9.35
C ASN A 178 2.21 1.07 -8.10
N PHE A 179 3.44 1.57 -7.93
CA PHE A 179 4.23 1.35 -6.74
C PHE A 179 3.53 1.88 -5.47
N SER A 180 3.01 3.11 -5.54
CA SER A 180 2.37 3.75 -4.38
C SER A 180 1.07 3.03 -4.01
N TRP A 181 0.36 2.51 -5.00
CA TRP A 181 -0.78 1.62 -4.80
C TRP A 181 -0.38 0.33 -4.08
N ASP A 182 0.70 -0.32 -4.49
CA ASP A 182 1.22 -1.50 -3.80
C ASP A 182 1.57 -1.21 -2.33
N LEU A 183 2.19 -0.06 -2.04
CA LEU A 183 2.47 0.34 -0.66
C LEU A 183 1.20 0.59 0.16
N GLN A 184 0.23 1.29 -0.42
CA GLN A 184 -1.05 1.56 0.24
C GLN A 184 -1.80 0.26 0.51
N HIS A 185 -1.82 -0.65 -0.45
CA HIS A 185 -2.43 -1.97 -0.31
C HIS A 185 -1.75 -2.73 0.84
N TRP A 186 -0.42 -2.77 0.87
CA TRP A 186 0.30 -3.43 1.96
C TRP A 186 0.06 -2.77 3.32
N PHE A 187 -0.02 -1.44 3.37
CA PHE A 187 -0.43 -0.70 4.56
C PHE A 187 -1.81 -1.16 5.05
N TRP A 188 -2.79 -1.25 4.16
CA TRP A 188 -4.14 -1.69 4.51
C TRP A 188 -4.15 -3.11 5.06
N VAL A 189 -3.46 -4.04 4.43
CA VAL A 189 -3.32 -5.43 4.91
C VAL A 189 -2.77 -5.45 6.34
N GLN A 190 -1.73 -4.66 6.62
CA GLN A 190 -1.14 -4.59 7.97
C GLN A 190 -2.08 -3.93 8.98
N THR A 191 -2.80 -2.88 8.58
CA THR A 191 -3.77 -2.24 9.47
C THR A 191 -4.96 -3.14 9.78
N ALA A 192 -5.40 -3.99 8.84
CA ALA A 192 -6.46 -4.96 9.10
C ALA A 192 -6.09 -5.94 10.23
N VAL A 193 -4.82 -6.37 10.29
CA VAL A 193 -4.31 -7.20 11.40
C VAL A 193 -4.32 -6.47 12.73
N SER A 194 -4.15 -5.14 12.69
CA SER A 194 -4.04 -4.33 13.90
C SER A 194 -5.41 -4.06 14.56
N VAL A 195 -6.51 -4.09 13.82
CA VAL A 195 -7.82 -3.75 14.41
C VAL A 195 -8.49 -5.04 14.93
N PRO A 196 -8.64 -5.22 16.26
CA PRO A 196 -9.38 -6.36 16.78
C PRO A 196 -10.84 -6.26 16.30
N ILE A 197 -11.35 -7.32 15.70
CA ILE A 197 -12.73 -7.37 15.20
C ILE A 197 -13.70 -7.32 16.39
N ARG A 198 -13.42 -8.13 17.42
CA ARG A 198 -14.17 -8.21 18.68
C ARG A 198 -13.38 -9.05 19.70
N ASP A 199 -13.41 -8.70 20.98
CA ASP A 199 -12.93 -9.54 22.09
C ASP A 199 -11.50 -10.12 21.91
N GLY A 200 -10.59 -9.36 21.29
CA GLY A 200 -9.20 -9.81 21.03
C GLY A 200 -9.05 -10.78 19.85
N VAL A 201 -10.08 -10.95 19.02
CA VAL A 201 -10.00 -11.67 17.75
C VAL A 201 -9.39 -10.77 16.68
N PHE A 202 -8.32 -11.24 16.06
CA PHE A 202 -7.61 -10.55 14.99
C PHE A 202 -7.81 -11.26 13.65
N GLU A 203 -7.91 -10.48 12.58
CA GLU A 203 -7.83 -11.03 11.22
C GLU A 203 -6.37 -11.34 10.89
N ILE A 204 -6.09 -12.57 10.42
CA ILE A 204 -4.79 -12.91 9.84
C ILE A 204 -4.96 -12.92 8.32
N PRO A 205 -4.58 -11.84 7.61
CA PRO A 205 -4.76 -11.76 6.18
C PRO A 205 -3.79 -12.70 5.48
N LEU A 206 -4.35 -13.59 4.65
CA LEU A 206 -3.59 -14.41 3.72
C LEU A 206 -3.72 -13.78 2.34
N LEU A 207 -2.59 -13.32 1.81
CA LEU A 207 -2.53 -12.70 0.50
C LEU A 207 -2.03 -13.71 -0.54
N MET A 208 -2.77 -13.81 -1.63
CA MET A 208 -2.32 -14.50 -2.83
C MET A 208 -2.25 -13.50 -3.98
N THR A 209 -1.06 -13.31 -4.53
CA THR A 209 -0.85 -12.42 -5.68
C THR A 209 -0.11 -13.14 -6.79
N PHE A 210 -0.49 -12.84 -8.03
CA PHE A 210 0.26 -13.21 -9.22
C PHE A 210 1.15 -12.07 -9.71
N ASP A 211 1.02 -10.89 -9.11
CA ASP A 211 1.90 -9.77 -9.34
C ASP A 211 3.26 -10.04 -8.67
N LYS A 212 4.27 -10.30 -9.51
CA LYS A 212 5.63 -10.58 -9.05
C LYS A 212 6.28 -9.39 -8.35
N ARG A 213 5.95 -8.16 -8.74
CA ARG A 213 6.47 -6.96 -8.10
C ARG A 213 5.86 -6.80 -6.73
N PHE A 214 4.54 -6.99 -6.61
CA PHE A 214 3.88 -6.96 -5.31
C PHE A 214 4.44 -8.05 -4.37
N ALA A 215 4.64 -9.26 -4.90
CA ALA A 215 5.25 -10.37 -4.15
C ALA A 215 6.68 -10.09 -3.66
N GLU A 216 7.45 -9.23 -4.33
CA GLU A 216 8.78 -8.80 -3.87
C GLU A 216 8.71 -7.81 -2.69
N ILE A 217 7.66 -6.98 -2.62
CA ILE A 217 7.50 -5.94 -1.58
C ILE A 217 7.13 -6.54 -0.24
N VAL A 218 6.20 -7.49 -0.24
CA VAL A 218 5.62 -8.10 0.97
C VAL A 218 6.71 -8.55 1.95
N PRO A 219 7.71 -9.39 1.56
CA PRO A 219 8.77 -9.80 2.48
C PRO A 219 9.73 -8.66 2.84
N ALA A 220 9.95 -7.69 1.94
CA ALA A 220 10.86 -6.57 2.19
C ALA A 220 10.27 -5.57 3.22
N LEU A 221 8.95 -5.41 3.22
CA LEU A 221 8.22 -4.49 4.10
C LEU A 221 7.39 -5.22 5.16
N GLN A 222 7.72 -6.47 5.47
CA GLN A 222 6.99 -7.22 6.48
C GLN A 222 7.29 -6.68 7.89
N ALA A 223 6.24 -6.33 8.64
CA ALA A 223 6.36 -6.06 10.07
C ALA A 223 6.74 -7.36 10.81
N ARG A 224 7.73 -7.31 11.71
CA ARG A 224 8.11 -8.47 12.55
C ARG A 224 7.21 -8.62 13.76
N SER A 225 6.71 -7.52 14.29
CA SER A 225 5.84 -7.50 15.47
C SER A 225 4.93 -6.28 15.43
N PHE A 226 3.95 -6.24 16.34
CA PHE A 226 3.11 -5.06 16.55
C PHE A 226 3.20 -4.67 18.02
N ALA A 227 3.37 -3.37 18.29
CA ALA A 227 3.28 -2.83 19.64
C ALA A 227 1.86 -2.36 19.92
N ILE A 228 1.32 -2.75 21.07
CA ILE A 228 0.05 -2.24 21.58
C ILE A 228 0.38 -1.26 22.69
N CYS A 229 0.28 0.04 22.40
CA CYS A 229 0.54 1.09 23.39
C CYS A 229 -0.79 1.62 23.95
N GLY A 230 -1.06 1.34 25.23
CA GLY A 230 -2.27 1.80 25.93
C GLY A 230 -3.56 1.20 25.36
N ARG A 231 -4.63 2.02 25.25
CA ARG A 231 -5.90 1.65 24.57
C ARG A 231 -5.84 1.84 23.05
N GLY A 232 -4.65 2.02 22.47
CA GLY A 232 -4.46 2.44 21.09
C GLY A 232 -4.46 1.32 20.07
N ASN A 233 -4.53 1.70 18.79
CA ASN A 233 -4.38 0.81 17.65
C ASN A 233 -2.95 0.22 17.63
N PRO A 234 -2.78 -1.10 17.43
CA PRO A 234 -1.47 -1.72 17.30
C PRO A 234 -0.64 -1.06 16.21
N GLN A 235 0.63 -0.81 16.51
CA GLN A 235 1.58 -0.16 15.63
C GLN A 235 2.57 -1.18 15.08
N PRO A 236 2.72 -1.31 13.75
CA PRO A 236 3.67 -2.25 13.17
C PRO A 236 5.12 -1.85 13.52
N ILE A 237 5.89 -2.84 13.95
CA ILE A 237 7.34 -2.74 14.15
C ILE A 237 8.01 -3.47 13.01
N TYR A 238 8.78 -2.72 12.23
CA TYR A 238 9.55 -3.25 11.11
C TYR A 238 10.92 -3.70 11.59
N PRO A 239 11.49 -4.76 10.99
CA PRO A 239 12.87 -5.10 11.21
C PRO A 239 13.77 -4.01 10.67
N LEU A 240 14.21 -3.14 11.57
CA LEU A 240 15.27 -2.20 11.29
C LEU A 240 16.60 -2.95 11.43
N ASP A 241 16.90 -3.84 10.47
CA ASP A 241 18.22 -4.48 10.37
C ASP A 241 19.31 -3.47 9.93
N ALA A 242 18.95 -2.18 9.78
CA ALA A 242 19.84 -1.08 9.49
C ALA A 242 20.20 -0.32 10.77
N ARG A 243 21.35 -0.68 11.36
CA ARG A 243 22.01 0.08 12.44
C ARG A 243 22.04 1.59 12.15
N ASP A 244 22.19 1.96 10.88
CA ASP A 244 22.20 3.34 10.42
C ASP A 244 20.85 4.05 10.58
N LEU A 245 19.72 3.39 10.28
CA LEU A 245 18.40 3.98 10.42
C LEU A 245 18.02 4.12 11.89
N VAL A 246 18.29 3.08 12.71
CA VAL A 246 18.13 3.17 14.16
C VAL A 246 18.98 4.32 14.70
N SER A 247 20.25 4.38 14.33
CA SER A 247 21.13 5.48 14.76
C SER A 247 20.69 6.85 14.25
N LEU A 248 20.01 6.93 13.10
CA LEU A 248 19.44 8.19 12.62
C LEU A 248 18.28 8.62 13.54
N PHE A 249 17.36 7.70 13.86
CA PHE A 249 16.20 8.00 14.69
C PHE A 249 16.54 8.23 16.17
N THR A 250 17.60 7.61 16.68
CA THR A 250 17.93 7.67 18.12
C THR A 250 19.08 8.61 18.47
N LYS A 251 19.86 9.11 17.51
CA LYS A 251 21.05 9.93 17.80
C LYS A 251 21.10 11.27 17.06
N ASP A 252 20.22 11.49 16.09
CA ASP A 252 20.21 12.75 15.33
C ASP A 252 19.16 13.68 15.95
N PRO A 253 19.56 14.77 16.64
CA PRO A 253 18.62 15.61 17.39
C PRO A 253 17.53 16.21 16.51
N ASN A 254 17.88 16.61 15.28
CA ASN A 254 16.93 17.19 14.34
C ASN A 254 15.86 16.16 13.94
N VAL A 255 16.25 14.90 13.75
CA VAL A 255 15.30 13.83 13.42
C VAL A 255 14.43 13.48 14.63
N GLN A 256 15.01 13.47 15.83
CA GLN A 256 14.25 13.25 17.06
C GLN A 256 13.22 14.35 17.30
N GLU A 257 13.60 15.60 17.06
CA GLU A 257 12.69 16.74 17.15
C GLU A 257 11.56 16.60 16.13
N VAL A 258 11.86 16.29 14.86
CA VAL A 258 10.82 16.03 13.85
C VAL A 258 9.88 14.90 14.26
N LEU A 259 10.39 13.77 14.75
CA LEU A 259 9.55 12.58 15.00
C LEU A 259 8.82 12.60 16.34
N PHE A 260 9.44 13.13 17.39
CA PHE A 260 9.05 12.88 18.77
C PHE A 260 8.79 14.14 19.61
N ASP A 261 9.10 15.35 19.12
CA ASP A 261 8.73 16.57 19.84
C ASP A 261 7.19 16.66 19.93
N PRO A 262 6.60 16.65 21.13
CA PRO A 262 5.16 16.73 21.31
C PRO A 262 4.53 17.96 20.63
N ALA A 263 5.21 19.11 20.63
CA ALA A 263 4.69 20.32 20.01
C ALA A 263 4.56 20.16 18.49
N ARG A 264 5.58 19.58 17.85
CA ARG A 264 5.54 19.26 16.41
C ARG A 264 4.52 18.19 16.06
N VAL A 265 4.40 17.16 16.90
CA VAL A 265 3.39 16.11 16.71
C VAL A 265 1.98 16.71 16.72
N LEU A 266 1.70 17.61 17.67
CA LEU A 266 0.42 18.30 17.77
C LEU A 266 0.18 19.23 16.57
N ALA A 267 1.15 20.11 16.26
CA ALA A 267 1.05 21.04 15.13
C ALA A 267 0.83 20.30 13.80
N ARG A 268 1.46 19.14 13.62
CA ARG A 268 1.24 18.28 12.45
C ARG A 268 -0.19 17.71 12.41
N ALA A 269 -0.71 17.26 13.54
CA ALA A 269 -2.08 16.77 13.62
C ALA A 269 -3.11 17.85 13.27
N GLU A 270 -2.87 19.10 13.69
CA GLU A 270 -3.70 20.26 13.35
C GLU A 270 -3.63 20.59 11.85
N ARG A 271 -2.43 20.64 11.28
CA ARG A 271 -2.21 20.91 9.85
C ARG A 271 -2.78 19.83 8.93
N ARG A 272 -2.82 18.57 9.36
CA ARG A 272 -3.27 17.43 8.54
C ARG A 272 -4.68 17.61 7.98
N THR A 273 -5.60 18.18 8.76
CA THR A 273 -6.98 18.39 8.32
C THR A 273 -7.05 19.38 7.15
N ALA A 274 -6.24 20.45 7.20
CA ALA A 274 -6.14 21.43 6.11
C ALA A 274 -5.38 20.85 4.90
N ALA A 275 -4.26 20.15 5.14
CA ALA A 275 -3.42 19.57 4.08
C ALA A 275 -4.14 18.52 3.22
N ASN A 276 -5.10 17.78 3.78
CA ASN A 276 -5.90 16.81 3.01
C ASN A 276 -6.72 17.46 1.88
N ALA A 277 -7.04 18.76 1.98
CA ALA A 277 -7.73 19.49 0.92
C ALA A 277 -6.79 19.94 -0.22
N GLU A 278 -5.46 19.87 -0.01
CA GLU A 278 -4.44 20.43 -0.91
C GLU A 278 -3.58 19.34 -1.59
N LEU A 279 -3.87 18.06 -1.37
CA LEU A 279 -3.09 16.95 -1.92
C LEU A 279 -2.99 16.97 -3.45
N ASP A 280 -4.05 17.38 -4.16
CA ASP A 280 -4.03 17.46 -5.63
C ASP A 280 -2.99 18.47 -6.14
N GLY A 281 -2.86 19.62 -5.46
CA GLY A 281 -1.84 20.63 -5.78
C GLY A 281 -0.42 20.12 -5.49
N LEU A 282 -0.24 19.43 -4.36
CA LEU A 282 1.03 18.84 -3.99
C LEU A 282 1.45 17.75 -4.99
N ILE A 283 0.52 16.89 -5.41
CA ILE A 283 0.74 15.88 -6.46
C ILE A 283 1.21 16.55 -7.74
N ALA A 284 0.47 17.55 -8.25
CA ALA A 284 0.83 18.23 -9.49
C ALA A 284 2.24 18.84 -9.45
N ALA A 285 2.61 19.45 -8.30
CA ALA A 285 3.94 20.01 -8.10
C ALA A 285 5.04 18.94 -8.12
N TYR A 286 4.82 17.79 -7.48
CA TYR A 286 5.78 16.68 -7.45
C TYR A 286 5.88 15.93 -8.79
N GLU A 287 4.76 15.74 -9.51
CA GLU A 287 4.78 15.18 -10.86
C GLU A 287 5.61 16.05 -11.80
N THR A 288 5.43 17.37 -11.74
CA THR A 288 6.19 18.35 -12.54
C THR A 288 7.68 18.25 -12.22
N ARG A 289 8.06 18.36 -10.93
CA ARG A 289 9.47 18.26 -10.48
C ARG A 289 10.13 16.95 -10.91
N LEU A 290 9.41 15.82 -10.79
CA LEU A 290 9.94 14.51 -11.16
C LEU A 290 10.21 14.43 -12.67
N LEU A 291 9.28 14.89 -13.50
CA LEU A 291 9.43 14.91 -14.95
C LEU A 291 10.57 15.82 -15.39
N GLU A 292 10.70 17.01 -14.80
CA GLU A 292 11.82 17.93 -15.08
C GLU A 292 13.16 17.29 -14.79
N ARG A 293 13.31 16.65 -13.63
CA ARG A 293 14.57 15.96 -13.27
C ARG A 293 14.92 14.82 -14.20
N LEU A 294 13.94 14.04 -14.64
CA LEU A 294 14.17 12.97 -15.61
C LEU A 294 14.63 13.54 -16.96
N ARG A 295 14.08 14.67 -17.40
CA ARG A 295 14.54 15.37 -18.62
C ARG A 295 15.98 15.85 -18.47
N THR A 296 16.33 16.47 -17.34
CA THR A 296 17.70 16.93 -17.08
C THR A 296 18.69 15.75 -17.03
N ALA A 297 18.33 14.66 -16.35
CA ALA A 297 19.17 13.46 -16.27
C ALA A 297 19.39 12.80 -17.64
N ALA A 298 18.36 12.77 -18.50
CA ALA A 298 18.49 12.27 -19.86
C ALA A 298 19.45 13.14 -20.69
N ALA A 299 19.39 14.47 -20.55
CA ALA A 299 20.29 15.38 -21.24
C ALA A 299 21.76 15.22 -20.80
N SER A 300 22.01 14.97 -19.51
CA SER A 300 23.37 14.77 -18.98
C SER A 300 24.02 13.45 -19.38
N ASN A 301 23.25 12.42 -19.75
CA ASN A 301 23.77 11.11 -20.16
C ASN A 301 24.07 11.00 -21.67
N HIS A 302 23.83 12.07 -22.44
CA HIS A 302 24.13 12.16 -23.88
C HIS A 302 25.38 13.01 -24.18
N VAL A 303 26.19 13.30 -23.17
CA VAL A 303 27.52 13.94 -23.26
C VAL A 303 28.56 12.91 -22.85
#